data_AF-A0A843AL40-F1
#
_entry.id   AF-A0A843AL40-F1
#
_cell.length_a   1.000
_cell.length_b   1.000
_cell.length_c   1.000
_cell.angle_alpha   90.00
_cell.angle_beta   90.00
_cell.angle_gamma   90.00
#
_symmetry.space_group_name_H-M   'P 1'
#
loop_
_entity.id
_entity.type
_entity.pdbx_description
1 polymer ?
#
loop_
_entity_poly.entity_id
_entity_poly.type
_entity_poly.pdbx_seq_one_letter_code
_entity_poly.pdbx_strand_id
1 'polypeptide(L)' 'MPEKDVTVVLNEKGQELKKLFKDYNANIEQWKFSVEETKDGIRVEFAAKALFKKKASD' A
#
# COMPACT_ATOMS: atom_id res chain seq x y z
N MET A 1 14.99 -19.92 -10.03
CA MET A 1 14.51 -19.22 -8.82
C MET A 1 13.09 -19.68 -8.61
N PRO A 2 12.67 -20.12 -7.42
CA PRO A 2 11.24 -20.32 -7.18
C PRO A 2 10.59 -18.95 -7.41
N GLU A 3 9.70 -18.85 -8.39
CA GLU A 3 8.93 -17.64 -8.63
C GLU A 3 8.19 -17.35 -7.33
N LYS A 4 8.56 -16.25 -6.66
CA LYS A 4 7.85 -15.82 -5.45
C LYS A 4 6.40 -15.62 -5.85
N ASP A 5 5.50 -16.21 -5.07
CA ASP A 5 4.06 -16.05 -5.23
C ASP A 5 3.74 -14.55 -5.36
N VAL A 6 3.10 -14.20 -6.47
CA VAL A 6 2.82 -12.80 -6.82
C VAL A 6 1.93 -12.14 -5.75
N THR A 7 1.07 -12.91 -5.07
CA THR A 7 0.23 -12.40 -3.98
C THR A 7 1.06 -11.99 -2.76
N VAL A 8 2.13 -12.72 -2.46
CA VAL A 8 3.08 -12.39 -1.39
C VAL A 8 3.83 -11.11 -1.73
N VAL A 9 4.33 -10.99 -2.96
CA VAL A 9 5.04 -9.79 -3.41
C VAL A 9 4.14 -8.55 -3.36
N LEU A 10 2.88 -8.67 -3.82
CA LEU A 10 1.93 -7.57 -3.78
C LEU A 10 1.61 -7.13 -2.33
N ASN A 11 1.45 -8.08 -1.41
CA ASN A 11 1.26 -7.78 0.01
C ASN A 11 2.47 -7.07 0.63
N GLU A 12 3.70 -7.54 0.35
CA GLU A 12 4.94 -6.88 0.79
C GLU A 12 4.98 -5.42 0.32
N LYS A 13 4.70 -5.18 -0.98
CA LYS A 13 4.68 -3.84 -1.57
C LYS A 13 3.59 -2.94 -0.99
N GLY A 14 2.41 -3.48 -0.68
CA GLY A 14 1.38 -2.74 0.03
C GLY A 14 1.86 -2.23 1.39
N GLN A 15 2.58 -3.05 2.16
CA GLN A 15 3.13 -2.63 3.45
C GLN A 15 4.27 -1.62 3.31
N GLU A 16 5.15 -1.78 2.31
CA GLU A 16 6.20 -0.80 2.00
C GLU A 16 5.60 0.59 1.70
N LEU A 17 4.53 0.65 0.90
CA LEU A 17 3.85 1.90 0.59
C LEU A 17 3.18 2.52 1.83
N LYS A 18 2.57 1.71 2.69
CA LYS A 18 2.02 2.19 3.97
C LYS A 18 3.10 2.77 4.87
N LYS A 19 4.28 2.13 4.90
CA LYS A 19 5.44 2.61 5.64
C LYS A 19 5.94 3.94 5.07
N LEU A 20 6.01 4.07 3.74
CA LEU A 20 6.41 5.30 3.07
C LEU A 20 5.54 6.50 3.49
N PHE A 21 4.22 6.34 3.56
CA PHE A 21 3.33 7.40 4.05
C PHE A 21 3.66 7.80 5.50
N LYS A 22 3.97 6.85 6.38
CA LYS A 22 4.40 7.13 7.75
C LYS A 22 5.74 7.85 7.81
N ASP A 23 6.70 7.43 6.97
CA ASP A 23 8.04 8.01 6.92
C ASP A 23 8.01 9.48 6.45
N TYR A 24 7.07 9.84 5.57
CA TYR A 24 6.78 11.23 5.21
C TYR A 24 5.98 12.01 6.26
N ASN A 25 5.79 11.45 7.45
CA ASN A 25 4.98 12.02 8.53
C ASN A 25 3.55 12.36 8.07
N ALA A 26 3.02 11.59 7.13
CA ALA A 26 1.66 11.75 6.65
C ALA A 26 0.68 11.08 7.62
N ASN A 27 -0.44 11.75 7.88
CA ASN A 27 -1.55 11.16 8.60
C ASN A 27 -2.38 10.31 7.61
N ILE A 28 -2.39 8.99 7.80
CA ILE A 28 -3.16 8.08 6.94
C ILE A 28 -4.62 8.09 7.42
N GLU A 29 -5.52 8.68 6.63
CA GLU A 29 -6.95 8.76 6.94
C GLU A 29 -7.70 7.52 6.45
N GLN A 30 -7.28 6.95 5.34
CA GLN A 30 -7.89 5.75 4.75
C GLN A 30 -6.80 4.85 4.17
N TRP A 31 -6.91 3.55 4.43
CA TRP A 31 -6.04 2.54 3.85
C TRP A 31 -6.81 1.25 3.61
N LYS A 32 -6.97 0.87 2.35
CA LYS A 32 -7.48 -0.42 1.90
C LYS A 32 -6.48 -0.98 0.90
N PHE A 33 -5.93 -2.14 1.21
CA PHE A 33 -5.14 -2.93 0.28
C PHE A 33 -5.57 -4.39 0.44
N SER A 34 -6.03 -5.01 -0.63
CA SER A 34 -6.42 -6.42 -0.63
C SER A 34 -6.01 -7.09 -1.93
N VAL A 35 -5.60 -8.33 -1.81
CA VAL A 35 -5.26 -9.22 -2.93
C VAL A 35 -6.13 -10.46 -2.77
N GLU A 36 -6.92 -10.77 -3.79
CA GLU A 36 -7.86 -11.88 -3.81
C GLU A 36 -7.63 -12.70 -5.08
N GLU A 37 -7.46 -14.02 -4.93
CA GLU A 37 -7.51 -14.93 -6.07
C GLU A 37 -8.96 -15.17 -6.47
N THR A 38 -9.25 -14.98 -7.74
CA THR A 38 -10.58 -15.18 -8.33
C THR A 38 -10.49 -16.21 -9.45
N LYS A 39 -11.65 -16.66 -9.93
CA LYS A 39 -11.72 -17.61 -11.06
C LYS A 39 -11.09 -17.06 -12.35
N ASP A 40 -11.02 -15.74 -12.49
CA ASP A 40 -10.53 -15.04 -13.68
C ASP A 40 -9.08 -14.52 -13.52
N GLY A 41 -8.45 -14.78 -12.37
CA GLY A 41 -7.10 -14.31 -12.05
C GLY A 41 -7.04 -13.57 -10.71
N ILE A 42 -6.05 -12.69 -10.54
CA ILE A 42 -5.83 -11.97 -9.28
C ILE A 42 -6.51 -10.61 -9.31
N ARG A 43 -7.40 -10.37 -8.34
CA ARG A 43 -7.97 -9.06 -8.07
C ARG A 43 -7.11 -8.34 -7.05
N VAL A 44 -6.68 -7.13 -7.39
CA VAL A 44 -5.97 -6.23 -6.48
C VAL A 44 -6.81 -5.00 -6.26
N GLU A 45 -7.12 -4.69 -5.00
CA GLU A 45 -7.81 -3.46 -4.62
C GLU A 45 -6.89 -2.60 -3.77
N PHE A 46 -6.76 -1.32 -4.17
CA PHE A 46 -5.99 -0.33 -3.42
C PHE A 46 -6.77 0.99 -3.34
N ALA A 47 -7.00 1.46 -2.11
CA ALA A 47 -7.52 2.79 -1.84
C ALA A 47 -6.75 3.39 -0.66
N ALA A 48 -6.11 4.53 -0.88
CA ALA A 48 -5.38 5.23 0.16
C ALA A 48 -5.69 6.72 0.16
N LYS A 49 -5.82 7.28 1.35
CA LYS A 49 -5.93 8.72 1.59
C LYS A 49 -5.00 9.10 2.73
N ALA A 50 -4.09 10.03 2.46
CA ALA A 50 -3.14 10.52 3.45
C ALA A 50 -3.01 12.05 3.37
N LEU A 51 -2.87 12.68 4.52
CA LEU A 51 -2.64 14.12 4.65
C LEU A 51 -1.18 14.37 5.05
N PHE A 52 -0.46 15.09 4.20
CA PHE A 52 0.90 15.52 4.49
C PHE A 52 0.86 16.86 5.22
N LYS A 53 1.57 16.97 6.35
CA LYS A 53 1.74 18.27 7.01
C LYS A 53 2.58 19.15 6.09
N LYS A 54 2.07 20.34 5.75
CA LYS A 54 2.93 21.39 5.17
C LYS A 54 4.02 21.68 6.19
N LYS A 55 5.30 21.60 5.79
CA LYS A 55 6.36 22.20 6.62
C LYS A 55 5.94 23.65 6.86
N ALA A 56 5.89 24.07 8.12
CA ALA A 56 5.83 25.49 8.43
C ALA A 56 6.98 26.13 7.66
N SER A 57 6.64 27.03 6.73
CA SER A 57 7.65 27.93 6.18
C SER A 57 7.97 28.87 7.32
N ASP A 58 9.17 28.71 7.89
CA ASP A 58 9.74 29.62 8.88
C ASP A 58 9.87 31.02 8.26
#